data_AF-A0A2M8ITV2-F1
#
_entry.id   AF-A0A2M8ITV2-F1
#
_cell.length_a   1.000
_cell.length_b   1.000
_cell.length_c   1.000
_cell.angle_alpha   90.00
_cell.angle_beta   90.00
_cell.angle_gamma   90.00
#
_symmetry.space_group_name_H-M   'P 1'
#
loop_
_entity.id
_entity.type
_entity.pdbx_description
1 polymer ?
#
loop_
_entity_poly.entity_id
_entity_poly.type
_entity_poly.pdbx_seq_one_letter_code
_entity_poly.pdbx_strand_id
1 'polypeptide(L)'
;MLADYRTAVFDCDGVVLDSNKVKTAAFRSAALPYGAAAADALVAYHTANGGVSRYAKFSHFLEAIVPGQAGPGLDALLAAYAAAVQDGLRVCAVAPGL
;
A
#
# COMPACT_ATOMS: atom_id res chain seq x y z
N MET A 1 -5.20 12.55 21.93
CA MET A 1 -4.01 13.40 22.17
C MET A 1 -2.82 12.47 22.41
N LEU A 2 -1.59 12.85 22.05
CA LEU A 2 -0.39 12.04 22.32
C LEU A 2 0.04 12.03 23.81
N ALA A 3 -0.62 12.80 24.67
CA ALA A 3 -0.24 13.01 26.08
C ALA A 3 -0.31 11.74 26.95
N ASP A 4 -1.06 10.72 26.54
CA ASP A 4 -1.21 9.45 27.28
C ASP A 4 -0.08 8.45 26.99
N TYR A 5 0.78 8.73 26.02
CA TYR A 5 1.89 7.86 25.65
C TYR A 5 3.19 8.36 26.25
N ARG A 6 3.86 7.49 27.00
CA ARG A 6 5.16 7.77 27.61
C ARG A 6 6.31 7.80 26.59
N THR A 7 6.10 7.18 25.41
CA THR A 7 7.07 7.09 24.32
C THR A 7 6.33 7.04 22.97
N ALA A 8 6.84 7.75 21.96
CA ALA A 8 6.39 7.67 20.57
C ALA A 8 7.55 7.18 19.69
N VAL A 9 7.27 6.25 18.76
CA VAL A 9 8.25 5.71 17.81
C VAL A 9 7.75 5.97 16.40
N PHE A 10 8.60 6.55 15.56
CA PHE A 10 8.30 6.86 14.16
C PHE A 10 9.01 5.86 13.26
N ASP A 11 8.24 5.03 12.55
CA ASP A 11 8.74 4.08 11.56
C ASP A 11 8.85 4.79 10.19
N CYS A 12 10.00 5.42 9.94
CA CYS A 12 10.22 6.29 8.78
C CYS A 12 10.61 5.53 7.50
N ASP A 13 11.00 4.25 7.60
CA ASP A 13 11.37 3.38 6.49
C ASP A 13 10.50 2.12 6.40
N GLY A 14 9.61 1.89 7.38
CA GLY A 14 8.67 0.77 7.37
C GLY A 14 9.31 -0.55 7.83
N VAL A 15 10.36 -0.46 8.66
CA VAL A 15 11.13 -1.60 9.18
C VAL A 15 10.69 -1.99 10.59
N VAL A 16 10.25 -1.04 11.42
CA VAL A 16 9.88 -1.32 12.83
C VAL A 16 8.61 -2.16 12.90
N LEU A 17 7.60 -1.77 12.12
CA LEU A 17 6.48 -2.62 11.77
C LEU A 17 6.83 -3.24 10.42
N ASP A 18 6.57 -4.53 10.18
CA ASP A 18 6.74 -5.16 8.85
C ASP A 18 5.65 -4.66 7.87
N SER A 19 5.57 -3.33 7.76
CA SER A 19 4.56 -2.55 7.08
C SER A 19 4.77 -2.63 5.58
N ASN A 20 5.96 -2.99 5.11
CA ASN A 20 6.25 -3.17 3.69
C ASN A 20 5.46 -4.37 3.11
N LYS A 21 5.32 -5.47 3.86
CA LYS A 21 4.42 -6.57 3.47
C LYS A 21 2.96 -6.13 3.45
N VAL A 22 2.53 -5.40 4.47
CA VAL A 22 1.16 -4.85 4.55
C VAL A 22 0.85 -3.94 3.37
N LYS A 23 1.74 -2.99 3.05
CA LYS A 23 1.61 -2.07 1.91
C LYS A 23 1.55 -2.83 0.59
N THR A 24 2.42 -3.83 0.40
CA THR A 24 2.44 -4.65 -0.81
C THR A 24 1.12 -5.39 -1.01
N ALA A 25 0.60 -6.02 0.05
CA ALA A 25 -0.70 -6.68 0.02
C ALA A 25 -1.85 -5.70 -0.25
N ALA A 26 -1.79 -4.50 0.35
CA ALA A 26 -2.79 -3.45 0.14
C ALA A 26 -2.82 -2.94 -1.31
N PHE A 27 -1.66 -2.76 -1.96
CA PHE A 27 -1.59 -2.43 -3.38
C PHE A 27 -2.25 -3.50 -4.25
N ARG A 28 -1.92 -4.78 -4.00
CA ARG A 28 -2.54 -5.91 -4.70
C ARG A 28 -4.06 -5.89 -4.54
N SER A 29 -4.54 -5.80 -3.29
CA SER A 29 -5.97 -5.84 -2.98
C SER A 29 -6.74 -4.70 -3.63
N ALA A 30 -6.18 -3.48 -3.64
CA ALA A 30 -6.83 -2.32 -4.26
C ALA A 30 -6.99 -2.49 -5.77
N ALA A 31 -6.03 -3.16 -6.44
CA ALA A 31 -6.03 -3.36 -7.88
C ALA A 31 -6.76 -4.63 -8.36
N LEU A 32 -7.17 -5.55 -7.47
CA LEU A 32 -7.88 -6.77 -7.83
C LEU A 32 -9.14 -6.57 -8.71
N PRO A 33 -9.93 -5.48 -8.59
CA PRO A 33 -11.05 -5.23 -9.50
C PRO A 33 -10.67 -5.13 -10.98
N TYR A 34 -9.40 -4.82 -11.29
CA TYR A 34 -8.86 -4.80 -12.66
C TYR A 34 -8.34 -6.17 -13.13
N GLY A 35 -8.38 -7.19 -12.25
CA GLY A 35 -7.90 -8.54 -12.50
C GLY A 35 -6.55 -8.82 -11.85
N ALA A 36 -6.30 -10.11 -11.58
CA ALA A 36 -5.10 -10.57 -10.88
C ALA A 36 -3.80 -10.18 -11.60
N ALA A 37 -3.76 -10.29 -12.93
CA ALA A 37 -2.57 -9.92 -13.70
C ALA A 37 -2.20 -8.43 -13.55
N ALA A 38 -3.20 -7.54 -13.55
CA ALA A 38 -2.99 -6.11 -13.37
C ALA A 38 -2.54 -5.78 -11.94
N ALA A 39 -3.16 -6.42 -10.93
CA ALA A 39 -2.75 -6.29 -9.54
C ALA A 39 -1.30 -6.74 -9.32
N ASP A 40 -0.86 -7.80 -10.00
CA ASP A 40 0.48 -8.36 -9.88
C ASP A 40 1.51 -7.46 -10.57
N ALA A 41 1.15 -6.86 -11.70
CA ALA A 41 1.95 -5.83 -12.35
C ALA A 41 2.12 -4.59 -11.47
N LEU A 42 1.07 -4.15 -10.78
CA LEU A 42 1.17 -3.04 -9.81
C LEU A 42 2.08 -3.38 -8.63
N VAL A 43 2.00 -4.62 -8.11
CA VAL A 43 2.91 -5.08 -7.05
C VAL A 43 4.35 -5.08 -7.54
N ALA A 44 4.61 -5.62 -8.73
CA ALA A 44 5.95 -5.61 -9.31
C ALA A 44 6.51 -4.18 -9.45
N TYR A 45 5.69 -3.25 -9.96
CA TYR A 45 6.05 -1.84 -10.04
C TYR A 45 6.29 -1.23 -8.66
N HIS A 46 5.43 -1.52 -7.67
CA HIS A 46 5.56 -1.03 -6.31
C HIS A 46 6.89 -1.46 -5.67
N THR A 47 7.24 -2.73 -5.79
CA THR A 47 8.45 -3.33 -5.19
C THR A 47 9.72 -2.81 -5.88
N ALA A 48 9.70 -2.63 -7.20
CA ALA A 48 10.82 -2.06 -7.94
C ALA A 48 11.02 -0.56 -7.66
N ASN A 49 9.97 0.16 -7.27
CA ASN A 49 9.98 1.61 -7.06
C ASN A 49 9.70 1.97 -5.59
N GLY A 50 10.52 1.45 -4.67
CA GLY A 50 10.51 1.84 -3.26
C GLY A 50 10.63 3.36 -3.10
N GLY A 51 9.96 3.94 -2.10
CA GLY A 51 9.99 5.39 -1.84
C GLY A 51 9.12 6.26 -2.76
N VAL A 52 8.64 5.75 -3.89
CA VAL A 52 7.68 6.48 -4.75
C VAL A 52 6.29 6.53 -4.08
N SER A 53 5.64 7.70 -4.17
CA SER A 53 4.34 7.94 -3.54
C SER A 53 3.25 7.01 -4.10
N ARG A 54 2.29 6.63 -3.24
CA ARG A 54 1.13 5.82 -3.66
C ARG A 54 0.29 6.49 -4.76
N TYR A 55 0.22 7.82 -4.77
CA TYR A 55 -0.46 8.59 -5.81
C TYR A 55 0.19 8.33 -7.17
N ALA A 56 1.52 8.51 -7.25
CA ALA A 56 2.26 8.26 -8.49
C ALA A 56 2.15 6.79 -8.94
N LYS A 57 2.16 5.84 -7.99
CA LYS A 57 1.98 4.40 -8.29
C LYS A 57 0.60 4.11 -8.89
N PHE A 58 -0.48 4.66 -8.33
CA PHE A 58 -1.83 4.43 -8.86
C PHE A 58 -2.10 5.24 -10.14
N SER A 59 -1.52 6.43 -10.31
CA SER A 59 -1.55 7.13 -11.60
C SER A 59 -0.86 6.31 -12.69
N HIS A 60 0.36 5.81 -12.41
CA HIS A 60 1.07 4.91 -13.34
C HIS A 60 0.27 3.65 -13.65
N PHE A 61 -0.38 3.05 -12.65
CA PHE A 61 -1.25 1.91 -12.84
C PHE A 61 -2.37 2.20 -13.85
N LEU A 62 -3.12 3.28 -13.66
CA LEU A 62 -4.23 3.65 -14.53
C LEU A 62 -3.79 4.07 -15.94
N GLU A 63 -2.65 4.74 -16.06
CA GLU A 63 -2.17 5.33 -17.31
C GLU A 63 -1.35 4.34 -18.16
N ALA A 64 -0.61 3.43 -17.51
CA ALA A 64 0.37 2.56 -18.19
C ALA A 64 0.07 1.06 -18.05
N ILE A 65 -0.57 0.60 -16.96
CA ILE A 65 -0.83 -0.83 -16.74
C ILE A 65 -2.22 -1.22 -17.23
N VAL A 66 -3.25 -0.39 -16.97
CA VAL A 66 -4.66 -0.66 -17.34
C VAL A 66 -5.33 0.49 -18.10
N PRO A 67 -4.71 1.02 -19.18
CA PRO A 67 -5.23 2.19 -19.88
C PRO A 67 -6.64 1.93 -20.45
N GLY A 68 -7.60 2.77 -20.05
CA GLY A 68 -8.99 2.72 -20.53
C GLY A 68 -9.80 1.51 -20.06
N GLN A 69 -9.26 0.66 -19.18
CA GLN A 69 -10.01 -0.46 -18.61
C GLN A 69 -11.04 0.06 -17.60
N ALA A 70 -12.25 -0.48 -17.63
CA ALA A 70 -13.29 -0.14 -16.66
C ALA A 70 -12.90 -0.62 -15.25
N GLY A 71 -13.05 0.26 -14.25
CA GLY A 71 -12.75 -0.07 -12.87
C GLY A 71 -12.68 1.17 -11.96
N PRO A 72 -12.25 0.98 -10.69
CA PRO A 72 -12.11 2.08 -9.72
C PRO A 72 -11.08 3.14 -10.15
N GLY A 73 -11.48 4.41 -10.15
CA GLY A 73 -10.57 5.53 -10.38
C GLY A 73 -9.55 5.75 -9.25
N LEU A 74 -8.65 6.72 -9.44
CA LEU A 74 -7.52 7.01 -8.55
C LEU A 74 -7.93 7.16 -7.08
N ASP A 75 -8.96 7.96 -6.79
CA ASP A 75 -9.40 8.22 -5.41
C ASP A 75 -9.95 6.96 -4.73
N ALA A 76 -10.67 6.13 -5.49
CA ALA A 76 -11.21 4.86 -4.98
C ALA A 76 -10.08 3.85 -4.69
N LEU A 77 -9.07 3.79 -5.57
CA LEU A 77 -7.87 2.95 -5.35
C LEU A 77 -7.08 3.40 -4.11
N LEU A 78 -6.91 4.71 -3.92
CA LEU A 78 -6.24 5.28 -2.76
C LEU A 78 -7.02 5.01 -1.46
N ALA A 79 -8.34 5.12 -1.49
CA ALA A 79 -9.21 4.81 -0.37
C ALA A 79 -9.14 3.32 0.00
N ALA A 80 -9.25 2.44 -1.00
CA ALA A 80 -9.13 0.98 -0.80
C ALA A 80 -7.77 0.60 -0.22
N TYR A 81 -6.69 1.20 -0.74
CA TYR A 81 -5.33 1.02 -0.20
C TYR A 81 -5.23 1.48 1.25
N ALA A 82 -5.75 2.66 1.59
CA ALA A 82 -5.68 3.21 2.93
C ALA A 82 -6.42 2.31 3.94
N ALA A 83 -7.61 1.82 3.58
CA ALA A 83 -8.37 0.88 4.40
C ALA A 83 -7.59 -0.43 4.61
N ALA A 84 -7.08 -1.03 3.54
CA ALA A 84 -6.32 -2.28 3.62
C ALA A 84 -5.02 -2.14 4.44
N VAL A 85 -4.33 -1.00 4.36
CA VAL A 85 -3.15 -0.74 5.22
C VAL A 85 -3.55 -0.59 6.68
N GLN A 86 -4.62 0.15 6.97
CA GLN A 86 -5.10 0.31 8.36
C GLN A 86 -5.46 -1.02 8.98
N ASP A 87 -6.19 -1.87 8.26
CA ASP A 87 -6.58 -3.19 8.73
C ASP A 87 -5.38 -4.12 8.87
N GLY A 88 -4.44 -4.10 7.91
CA GLY A 88 -3.23 -4.91 7.99
C GLY A 88 -2.31 -4.49 9.13
N LEU A 89 -2.18 -3.19 9.43
CA LEU A 89 -1.34 -2.70 10.53
C LEU A 89 -1.91 -3.03 11.91
N ARG A 90 -3.24 -3.15 12.06
CA ARG A 90 -3.87 -3.60 13.32
C ARG A 90 -3.48 -5.02 13.71
N VAL A 91 -3.12 -5.85 12.73
CA VAL A 91 -2.80 -7.28 12.90
C VAL A 91 -1.31 -7.56 12.66
N CYS A 92 -0.53 -6.55 12.28
CA CYS A 92 0.86 -6.71 11.90
C CYS A 92 1.74 -7.08 13.10
N ALA A 93 2.61 -8.06 12.93
CA ALA A 93 3.64 -8.38 13.90
C ALA A 93 4.71 -7.28 13.92
N VAL A 94 5.26 -7.03 15.11
CA VAL A 94 6.50 -6.25 15.24
C VAL A 94 7.62 -7.00 14.51
N ALA A 95 8.48 -6.28 13.79
CA ALA A 95 9.55 -6.92 13.03
C ALA A 95 10.47 -7.75 13.95
N PRO A 96 10.88 -8.97 13.52
CA PRO A 96 11.75 -9.80 14.33
C PRO A 96 13.12 -9.13 14.53
N GLY A 97 13.53 -8.95 15.79
CA GLY A 97 14.82 -8.33 16.15
C GLY A 97 14.72 -6.99 16.90
N LEU A 98 13.51 -6.55 17.25
CA LEU A 98 13.23 -5.45 18.19
C LEU A 98 12.95 -5.96 19.61
#